data_AF-A0A1H1H348-F1
#
_entry.id   AF-A0A1H1H348-F1
#
_cell.length_a   1.000
_cell.length_b   1.000
_cell.length_c   1.000
_cell.angle_alpha   90.00
_cell.angle_beta   90.00
_cell.angle_gamma   90.00
#
_symmetry.space_group_name_H-M   'P 1'
#
loop_
_entity.id
_entity.type
_entity.pdbx_description
1 polymer ?
#
loop_
_entity_poly.entity_id
_entity_poly.type
_entity_poly.pdbx_seq_one_letter_code
_entity_poly.pdbx_strand_id
1 'polypeptide(L)'
;MVTARSMERTQVFWITPEDDTRQHATLCEPPAEGGKVEVLGGHAPVLAPEARDRRGCQMWHTRPFCEECFTAYLKLPIARPEWKS
;
A
#
# COMPACT_ATOMS: atom_id res chain seq x y z
N MET A 1 22.57 12.84 24.34
CA MET A 1 21.48 13.28 23.45
C MET A 1 21.38 12.28 22.32
N VAL A 2 20.42 11.35 22.38
CA VAL A 2 20.11 10.49 21.23
C VAL A 2 18.99 11.19 20.49
N THR A 3 19.30 11.70 19.30
CA THR A 3 18.30 12.31 18.42
C THR A 3 17.34 11.21 17.98
N ALA A 4 16.08 11.31 18.40
CA ALA A 4 15.02 10.48 17.85
C ALA A 4 14.92 10.80 16.35
N ARG A 5 15.53 9.96 15.51
CA ARG A 5 15.23 9.92 14.08
C ARG A 5 13.73 9.67 14.00
N SER A 6 12.95 10.68 13.62
CA SER A 6 11.58 10.48 13.17
C SER A 6 11.64 9.46 12.03
N MET A 7 11.34 8.21 12.35
CA MET A 7 11.04 7.19 11.36
C MET A 7 9.68 7.57 10.80
N GLU A 8 9.64 8.46 9.80
CA GLU A 8 8.44 8.66 9.01
C GLU A 8 8.07 7.28 8.45
N ARG A 9 7.04 6.66 9.06
CA ARG A 9 6.58 5.34 8.64
C ARG A 9 6.06 5.51 7.23
N THR A 10 6.74 4.92 6.25
CA THR A 10 6.25 4.81 4.88
C THR A 10 4.84 4.22 4.91
N GLN A 11 3.83 5.07 4.69
CA GLN A 11 2.44 4.65 4.66
C GLN A 11 2.21 3.92 3.33
N VAL A 12 1.68 2.71 3.42
CA VAL A 12 1.30 1.91 2.26
C VAL A 12 -0.22 1.79 2.27
N PHE A 13 -0.83 1.99 1.12
CA PHE A 13 -2.26 1.79 0.88
C PHE A 13 -2.46 0.56 0.00
N TRP A 14 -3.55 -0.15 0.23
CA TRP A 14 -3.95 -1.33 -0.52
C TRP A 14 -5.30 -1.07 -1.18
N ILE A 15 -5.34 -1.17 -2.50
CA ILE A 15 -6.50 -0.86 -3.34
C ILE A 15 -6.98 -2.16 -3.95
N THR A 16 -8.29 -2.41 -3.92
CA THR A 16 -8.90 -3.42 -4.79
C THR A 16 -9.72 -2.70 -5.86
N PRO A 17 -9.28 -2.71 -7.13
CA PRO A 17 -10.07 -2.20 -8.26
C PRO A 17 -11.41 -2.94 -8.37
N GLU A 18 -12.41 -2.33 -8.99
CA GLU A 18 -13.72 -2.98 -9.20
C GLU A 18 -13.63 -4.14 -10.21
N ASP A 19 -12.71 -4.03 -11.17
CA ASP A 19 -12.47 -4.97 -12.26
C ASP A 19 -11.35 -5.99 -11.97
N ASP A 20 -10.68 -5.92 -10.82
CA ASP A 20 -9.64 -6.89 -10.40
C ASP A 20 -9.95 -7.48 -9.02
N THR A 21 -9.81 -8.79 -8.88
CA THR A 21 -9.97 -9.48 -7.59
C THR A 21 -8.77 -9.31 -6.67
N ARG A 22 -7.62 -8.88 -7.22
CA ARG A 22 -6.35 -8.74 -6.51
C ARG A 22 -6.20 -7.35 -5.92
N GLN A 23 -5.55 -7.31 -4.77
CA GLN A 23 -5.16 -6.07 -4.12
C GLN A 23 -3.82 -5.57 -4.65
N HIS A 24 -3.76 -4.26 -4.88
CA HIS A 24 -2.59 -3.54 -5.38
C HIS A 24 -2.08 -2.57 -4.32
N ALA A 25 -0.76 -2.53 -4.15
CA ALA A 25 -0.13 -1.67 -3.16
C ALA A 25 0.28 -0.34 -3.79
N THR A 26 0.16 0.75 -3.05
CA THR A 26 0.65 2.07 -3.46
C THR A 26 1.21 2.85 -2.28
N LEU A 27 2.09 3.80 -2.57
CA LEU A 27 2.58 4.80 -1.62
C LEU A 27 1.80 6.12 -1.71
N CYS A 28 0.99 6.28 -2.76
CA CYS A 28 0.15 7.46 -2.95
C CYS A 28 -1.18 7.25 -2.24
N GLU A 29 -1.65 8.27 -1.53
CA GLU A 29 -3.00 8.22 -0.97
C GLU A 29 -4.02 8.16 -2.13
N PRO A 30 -4.90 7.15 -2.17
CA PRO A 30 -5.91 7.04 -3.21
C PRO A 30 -6.89 8.23 -3.15
N PRO A 31 -7.34 8.79 -4.30
CA PRO A 31 -8.33 9.87 -4.31
C PRO A 31 -9.65 9.41 -3.66
N ALA A 32 -10.26 10.27 -2.85
CA ALA A 32 -11.51 9.95 -2.16
C ALA A 32 -12.65 9.63 -3.14
N GLU A 33 -12.70 10.33 -4.28
CA GLU A 33 -13.70 10.15 -5.34
C GLU A 33 -13.38 8.95 -6.27
N GLY A 34 -12.33 8.19 -5.96
CA GLY A 34 -11.78 7.19 -6.87
C GLY A 34 -10.96 7.82 -8.00
N GLY A 35 -10.27 6.97 -8.75
CA GLY A 35 -9.44 7.43 -9.86
C GLY A 35 -8.16 6.64 -10.03
N LYS A 36 -7.38 7.02 -11.04
CA LYS A 36 -6.15 6.33 -11.40
C LYS A 36 -5.08 6.54 -10.34
N VAL A 37 -4.45 5.45 -9.90
CA VAL A 37 -3.40 5.46 -8.89
C VAL A 37 -2.20 4.66 -9.36
N GLU A 38 -1.02 5.28 -9.25
CA GLU A 38 0.26 4.59 -9.47
C GLU A 38 0.48 3.54 -8.39
N VAL A 39 0.94 2.37 -8.79
CA VAL A 39 1.05 1.19 -7.93
C VAL A 39 2.50 0.73 -7.85
N LEU A 40 2.81 0.02 -6.78
CA LEU A 40 4.11 -0.60 -6.59
C LEU A 40 4.33 -1.72 -7.62
N GLY A 41 5.59 -2.10 -7.83
CA GLY A 41 5.94 -3.15 -8.78
C GLY A 41 6.20 -2.66 -10.21
N GLY A 42 5.83 -1.42 -10.53
CA GLY A 42 6.16 -0.79 -11.82
C GLY A 42 5.27 -1.26 -12.98
N HIS A 43 4.13 -1.88 -12.68
CA HIS A 43 3.14 -2.22 -13.68
C HIS A 43 2.14 -1.08 -13.90
N ALA A 44 1.19 -1.30 -14.81
CA ALA A 44 0.20 -0.30 -15.18
C ALA A 44 -0.58 0.20 -13.94
N PRO A 45 -0.90 1.51 -13.88
CA PRO A 45 -1.68 2.07 -12.78
C PRO A 45 -3.09 1.49 -12.75
N VAL A 46 -3.69 1.45 -11.56
CA VAL A 46 -5.02 0.86 -11.36
C VAL A 46 -6.07 1.93 -11.07
N LEU A 47 -7.33 1.61 -11.31
CA LEU A 47 -8.45 2.47 -10.93
C LEU A 47 -8.84 2.15 -9.47
N ALA A 48 -8.58 3.08 -8.56
CA ALA A 48 -9.07 2.99 -7.20
C ALA A 48 -10.58 3.29 -7.18
N PRO A 49 -11.38 2.49 -6.48
CA PRO A 49 -12.80 2.77 -6.29
C PRO A 49 -12.98 4.01 -5.40
N GLU A 50 -14.18 4.59 -5.43
CA GLU A 50 -14.55 5.61 -4.45
C GLU A 50 -14.45 5.05 -3.03
N ALA A 51 -13.60 5.65 -2.20
CA ALA A 51 -13.38 5.22 -0.84
C ALA A 51 -14.06 6.18 0.12
N ARG A 52 -15.23 5.79 0.64
CA ARG A 52 -15.95 6.58 1.67
C ARG A 52 -15.20 6.67 3.00
N ASP A 53 -14.23 5.79 3.25
CA ASP A 53 -13.42 5.77 4.47
C ASP A 53 -12.01 5.19 4.22
N ARG A 54 -10.99 5.73 4.94
CA ARG A 54 -9.58 5.28 4.85
C ARG A 54 -9.36 3.80 5.18
N ARG A 55 -10.29 3.15 5.91
CA ARG A 55 -10.25 1.70 6.17
C ARG A 55 -10.38 0.86 4.90
N GLY A 56 -10.99 1.41 3.84
CA GLY A 56 -11.08 0.77 2.53
C GLY A 56 -9.74 0.60 1.84
N CYS A 57 -8.71 1.35 2.26
CA CYS A 57 -7.38 1.36 1.67
C CYS A 57 -6.34 0.57 2.50
N GLN A 58 -6.79 -0.35 3.36
CA GLN A 58 -5.93 -1.21 4.19
C GLN A 58 -5.75 -2.59 3.57
N MET A 59 -4.65 -3.27 3.92
CA MET A 59 -4.41 -4.65 3.49
C MET A 59 -5.48 -5.59 4.03
N TRP A 60 -6.13 -6.34 3.15
CA TRP A 60 -7.04 -7.43 3.55
C TRP A 60 -6.34 -8.78 3.34
N HIS A 61 -5.87 -9.40 4.42
CA HIS A 61 -5.14 -10.69 4.35
C HIS A 61 -5.95 -11.85 3.76
N THR A 62 -7.27 -11.71 3.66
CA THR A 62 -8.18 -12.72 3.11
C THR A 62 -8.38 -12.62 1.60
N ARG A 63 -7.81 -11.61 0.94
CA ARG A 63 -7.90 -11.40 -0.50
C ARG A 63 -6.55 -11.64 -1.19
N PRO A 64 -6.56 -12.10 -2.45
CA PRO A 64 -5.33 -12.29 -3.21
C PRO A 64 -4.62 -10.96 -3.45
N PHE A 65 -3.31 -11.02 -3.65
CA PHE A 65 -2.47 -9.87 -3.94
C PHE A 65 -2.03 -9.89 -5.40
N CYS A 66 -1.81 -8.72 -5.97
CA CYS A 66 -0.97 -8.61 -7.16
C CYS A 66 0.47 -8.96 -6.75
N GLU A 67 1.05 -9.96 -7.41
CA GLU A 67 2.37 -10.51 -7.05
C GLU A 67 3.49 -9.47 -7.15
N GLU A 68 3.42 -8.61 -8.17
CA GLU A 68 4.40 -7.54 -8.41
C GLU A 68 4.31 -6.46 -7.32
N CYS A 69 3.10 -6.00 -6.99
CA CYS A 69 2.83 -5.08 -5.89
C CYS A 69 3.34 -5.64 -4.55
N PHE A 70 2.99 -6.89 -4.24
CA PHE A 70 3.35 -7.52 -2.97
C PHE A 70 4.88 -7.71 -2.85
N THR A 71 5.53 -8.13 -3.93
CA THR A 71 6.99 -8.26 -3.98
C THR A 71 7.69 -6.92 -3.77
N ALA A 72 7.20 -5.85 -4.40
CA ALA A 72 7.74 -4.51 -4.20
C ALA A 72 7.49 -3.99 -2.78
N TYR A 73 6.31 -4.25 -2.21
CA TYR A 73 5.99 -3.95 -0.81
C TYR A 73 6.98 -4.59 0.17
N LEU A 74 7.33 -5.87 -0.01
CA LEU A 74 8.30 -6.57 0.85
C LEU A 74 9.72 -5.98 0.79
N LYS A 75 10.04 -5.28 -0.30
CA LYS A 75 11.34 -4.61 -0.52
C LYS A 75 11.38 -3.19 0.03
N LEU A 76 10.24 -2.63 0.46
CA LEU A 76 10.23 -1.29 1.03
C LEU A 76 11.14 -1.23 2.27
N PRO A 77 11.90 -0.14 2.45
CA PRO A 77 12.66 0.10 3.66
C PRO A 77 11.71 0.53 4.79
N ILE A 78 10.79 -0.35 5.16
CA ILE A 78 10.00 -0.20 6.38
C ILE A 78 10.96 -0.49 7.53
N ALA A 79 10.97 0.34 8.58
CA ALA A 79 11.71 0.05 9.79
C ALA A 79 11.31 -1.35 10.28
N ARG A 80 12.14 -2.35 9.99
CA ARG A 80 11.90 -3.72 10.44
C ARG A 80 11.92 -3.67 11.96
N PRO A 81 10.97 -4.32 12.67
CA PRO A 81 11.08 -4.42 14.11
C PRO A 81 12.43 -5.06 14.44
N GLU A 82 13.28 -4.30 15.12
CA GLU A 82 14.48 -4.84 15.75
C GLU A 82 14.03 -5.66 16.95
N TRP A 83 14.00 -6.98 16.80
CA TRP A 83 13.82 -7.86 17.94
C TRP A 83 15.12 -7.81 18.75
N LYS A 84 15.12 -7.04 19.84
CA LYS A 84 16.21 -7.13 20.84
C LYS A 84 16.16 -8.55 21.41
N SER A 85 17.21 -9.32 21.10
CA SER A 85 17.54 -10.57 21.78
C SER A 85 17.98 -10.28 23.22
#